data_AF-A0A412PL82-F1
#
_entry.id   AF-A0A412PL82-F1
#
_cell.length_a   1.000
_cell.length_b   1.000
_cell.length_c   1.000
_cell.angle_alpha   90.00
_cell.angle_beta   90.00
_cell.angle_gamma   90.00
#
_symmetry.space_group_name_H-M   'P 1'
#
loop_
_entity.id
_entity.type
_entity.pdbx_description
1 polymer ?
#
loop_
_entity_poly.entity_id
_entity_poly.type
_entity_poly.pdbx_seq_one_letter_code
_entity_poly.pdbx_strand_id
1 'polypeptide(L)'
;MNELALSNNLAQIELEINHHKQLAGQSIWEIGRRLNHVKENDLVHGQFMDWYKGLGIDKDFASKSMKIAKELPNFETLRNLGATALHLIATLPDDQKQEQIERIEQGDSPTVRELQEVRKQLNLSKADNEELRQKNEQLAEQALAKFETKIVTKEVAPQDYDSTKSLNKTLMEKNKELKSDLESLEERNKFVESQYQSLLKEREKVDANSKKYEELTEAIQQSKGQLNDVQKKMSDYKDILEIVRSGDDLLTKMSGLIYKDEEKFRQADHVIGLEIDSLVNRMQLLINDLLQMRGAATIIEGEFK
;
A
#
# COMPACT_ATOMS: atom_id res chain seq x y z
N MET A 1 21.01 -8.09 30.16
CA MET A 1 19.63 -7.57 29.93
C MET A 1 19.74 -6.06 29.96
N ASN A 2 19.49 -5.40 28.83
CA ASN A 2 19.25 -3.95 28.85
C ASN A 2 17.78 -3.79 29.21
N GLU A 3 17.50 -3.44 30.47
CA GLU A 3 16.16 -3.06 30.86
C GLU A 3 15.81 -1.78 30.09
N LEU A 4 14.84 -1.87 29.18
CA LEU A 4 14.25 -0.68 28.57
C LEU A 4 13.60 0.09 29.72
N ALA A 5 14.10 1.29 30.00
CA ALA A 5 13.48 2.17 30.98
C ALA A 5 12.06 2.53 30.50
N LEU A 6 11.05 2.23 31.33
CA LEU A 6 9.66 2.59 31.06
C LEU A 6 9.50 4.12 31.10
N SER A 7 8.65 4.67 30.24
CA SER A 7 8.30 6.09 30.31
C SER A 7 7.61 6.41 31.63
N ASN A 8 7.82 7.62 32.16
CA ASN A 8 7.08 8.15 33.31
C ASN A 8 5.79 8.88 32.90
N ASN A 9 5.45 8.90 31.60
CA ASN A 9 4.26 9.57 31.07
C ASN A 9 3.13 8.55 30.84
N LEU A 10 2.01 8.70 31.55
CA LEU A 10 0.85 7.80 31.45
C LEU A 10 0.31 7.67 30.02
N ALA A 11 0.17 8.78 29.28
CA ALA A 11 -0.34 8.74 27.91
C ALA A 11 0.60 7.97 26.97
N GLN A 12 1.90 8.02 27.24
CA GLN A 12 2.89 7.24 26.49
C GLN A 12 2.80 5.74 26.82
N ILE A 13 2.67 5.39 28.11
CA ILE A 13 2.46 4.00 28.55
C ILE A 13 1.18 3.43 27.92
N GLU A 14 0.09 4.20 27.90
CA GLU A 14 -1.18 3.79 27.26
C GLU A 14 -1.03 3.52 25.77
N LEU A 15 -0.29 4.37 25.05
CA LEU A 15 0.02 4.18 23.63
C LEU A 15 0.85 2.92 23.41
N GLU A 16 1.89 2.69 24.21
CA GLU A 16 2.75 1.49 24.15
C GLU A 16 1.95 0.21 24.41
N ILE A 17 1.07 0.21 25.44
CA ILE A 17 0.18 -0.91 25.74
C ILE A 17 -0.76 -1.21 24.57
N ASN A 18 -1.38 -0.18 23.98
CA ASN A 18 -2.28 -0.36 22.84
C ASN A 18 -1.55 -0.89 21.61
N HIS A 19 -0.32 -0.43 21.36
CA HIS A 19 0.54 -0.94 20.29
C HIS A 19 0.86 -2.44 20.50
N HIS A 20 1.24 -2.84 21.72
CA HIS A 20 1.51 -4.25 22.02
C HIS A 20 0.26 -5.12 21.94
N LYS A 21 -0.91 -4.61 22.33
CA LYS A 21 -2.20 -5.32 22.15
C LYS A 21 -2.48 -5.59 20.67
N GLN A 22 -2.28 -4.58 19.81
CA GLN A 22 -2.43 -4.71 18.36
C GLN A 22 -1.49 -5.76 17.77
N LEU A 23 -0.21 -5.69 18.14
CA LEU A 23 0.78 -6.67 17.70
C LEU A 23 0.45 -8.09 18.18
N ALA A 24 -0.04 -8.25 19.41
CA ALA A 24 -0.43 -9.54 19.95
C ALA A 24 -1.62 -10.13 19.17
N GLY A 25 -2.66 -9.34 18.92
CA GLY A 25 -3.78 -9.76 18.08
C GLY A 25 -3.31 -10.20 16.69
N GLN A 26 -2.50 -9.36 16.03
CA GLN A 26 -1.97 -9.64 14.69
C GLN A 26 -1.14 -10.92 14.66
N SER A 27 -0.31 -11.12 15.68
CA SER A 27 0.51 -12.33 15.81
C SER A 27 -0.36 -13.58 15.91
N ILE A 28 -1.45 -13.55 16.69
CA ILE A 28 -2.39 -14.69 16.80
C ILE A 28 -3.00 -15.04 15.45
N TRP A 29 -3.48 -14.03 14.70
CA TRP A 29 -4.09 -14.24 13.39
C TRP A 29 -3.08 -14.77 12.37
N GLU A 30 -1.89 -14.19 12.32
CA GLU A 30 -0.79 -14.59 11.43
C GLU A 30 -0.27 -16.01 11.73
N ILE A 31 -0.18 -16.39 13.00
CA ILE A 31 0.14 -17.77 13.41
C ILE A 31 -0.97 -18.70 12.96
N GLY A 32 -2.24 -18.35 13.18
CA GLY A 32 -3.39 -19.11 12.72
C GLY A 32 -3.38 -19.38 11.21
N ARG A 33 -3.08 -18.37 10.40
CA ARG A 33 -2.94 -18.51 8.94
C ARG A 33 -1.84 -19.50 8.55
N ARG A 34 -0.66 -19.42 9.18
CA ARG A 34 0.45 -20.34 8.92
C ARG A 34 0.10 -21.77 9.32
N LEU A 35 -0.54 -21.95 10.48
CA LEU A 35 -1.02 -23.26 10.93
C LEU A 35 -2.05 -23.86 9.96
N ASN A 36 -3.01 -23.05 9.47
CA ASN A 36 -3.96 -23.49 8.43
C ASN A 36 -3.22 -23.88 7.14
N HIS A 37 -2.28 -23.05 6.67
CA HIS A 37 -1.52 -23.34 5.45
C HIS A 37 -0.74 -24.66 5.54
N VAL A 38 -0.02 -24.91 6.65
CA VAL A 38 0.69 -26.18 6.87
C VAL A 38 -0.26 -27.37 6.87
N LYS A 39 -1.45 -27.22 7.48
CA LYS A 39 -2.44 -28.29 7.57
C LYS A 39 -3.16 -28.56 6.24
N GLU A 40 -3.53 -27.53 5.50
CA GLU A 40 -4.27 -27.62 4.23
C GLU A 40 -3.39 -28.14 3.09
N ASN A 41 -2.09 -27.82 3.11
CA ASN A 41 -1.11 -28.28 2.11
C ASN A 41 -0.35 -29.54 2.54
N ASP A 42 -0.74 -30.13 3.68
CA ASP A 42 -0.15 -31.34 4.26
C ASP A 42 1.40 -31.32 4.33
N LEU A 43 2.00 -30.17 4.66
CA LEU A 43 3.47 -29.98 4.57
C LEU A 43 4.27 -30.85 5.55
N VAL A 44 3.60 -31.44 6.54
CA VAL A 44 4.20 -32.29 7.58
C VAL A 44 3.54 -33.68 7.63
N HIS A 45 2.83 -34.09 6.58
CA HIS A 45 2.31 -35.45 6.31
C HIS A 45 1.90 -36.25 7.55
N GLY A 46 0.79 -35.88 8.17
CA GLY A 46 0.25 -36.58 9.34
C GLY A 46 0.96 -36.28 10.68
N GLN A 47 2.04 -35.50 10.69
CA GLN A 47 2.77 -35.09 11.91
C GLN A 47 2.41 -33.68 12.39
N PHE A 48 1.25 -33.16 11.98
CA PHE A 48 0.84 -31.78 12.28
C PHE A 48 0.86 -31.45 13.78
N MET A 49 0.41 -32.38 14.63
CA MET A 49 0.40 -32.19 16.08
C MET A 49 1.79 -32.10 16.69
N ASP A 50 2.70 -32.99 16.29
CA ASP A 50 4.06 -33.03 16.83
C ASP A 50 4.87 -31.83 16.34
N TRP A 51 4.64 -31.41 15.09
CA TRP A 51 5.27 -30.24 14.50
C TRP A 51 4.97 -28.96 15.28
N TYR A 52 3.70 -28.61 15.53
CA TYR A 52 3.41 -27.35 16.25
C TYR A 52 3.81 -27.43 17.73
N LYS A 53 3.77 -28.62 18.35
CA LYS A 53 4.29 -28.82 19.72
C LYS A 53 5.78 -28.57 19.79
N GLY A 54 6.54 -28.95 18.75
CA GLY A 54 7.96 -28.64 18.62
C GLY A 54 8.26 -27.14 18.55
N LEU A 55 7.29 -26.32 18.14
CA LEU A 55 7.36 -24.85 18.16
C LEU A 55 6.99 -24.26 19.54
N GLY A 56 6.67 -25.09 20.53
CA GLY A 56 6.19 -24.65 21.84
C GLY A 56 4.73 -24.19 21.83
N ILE A 57 3.97 -24.49 20.77
CA ILE A 57 2.55 -24.12 20.66
C ILE A 57 1.71 -25.23 21.27
N ASP A 58 0.78 -24.87 22.16
CA ASP A 58 -0.17 -25.82 22.72
C ASP A 58 -1.38 -26.05 21.79
N LYS A 59 -2.08 -27.17 22.01
CA LYS A 59 -3.22 -27.59 21.18
C LYS A 59 -4.37 -26.57 21.17
N ASP A 60 -4.63 -25.94 22.31
CA ASP A 60 -5.74 -25.00 22.47
C ASP A 60 -5.43 -23.70 21.72
N PHE A 61 -4.23 -23.14 21.91
CA PHE A 61 -3.78 -21.98 21.15
C PHE A 61 -3.77 -22.26 19.63
N ALA A 62 -3.24 -23.41 19.20
CA ALA A 62 -3.24 -23.78 17.78
C ALA A 62 -4.66 -23.79 17.22
N SER A 63 -5.58 -24.49 17.90
CA SER A 63 -6.96 -24.63 17.47
C SER A 63 -7.70 -23.29 17.43
N LYS A 64 -7.51 -22.45 18.46
CA LYS A 64 -8.11 -21.11 18.55
C LYS A 64 -7.60 -20.20 17.44
N SER A 65 -6.29 -20.12 17.27
CA SER A 65 -5.64 -19.25 16.28
C SER A 65 -6.02 -19.65 14.85
N MET A 66 -6.03 -20.96 14.55
CA MET A 66 -6.50 -21.48 13.26
C MET A 66 -7.95 -21.10 12.97
N LYS A 67 -8.83 -21.24 13.97
CA LYS A 67 -10.24 -20.85 13.82
C LYS A 67 -10.41 -19.35 13.63
N ILE A 68 -9.70 -18.53 14.42
CA ILE A 68 -9.69 -17.07 14.29
C ILE A 68 -9.30 -16.67 12.86
N ALA A 69 -8.19 -17.21 12.35
CA ALA A 69 -7.70 -16.89 11.02
C ALA A 69 -8.65 -17.33 9.88
N LYS A 70 -9.38 -18.43 10.08
CA LYS A 70 -10.33 -18.95 9.09
C LYS A 70 -11.65 -18.17 9.07
N GLU A 71 -12.17 -17.83 10.24
CA GLU A 71 -13.51 -17.25 10.40
C GLU A 71 -13.51 -15.72 10.37
N LEU A 72 -12.37 -15.08 10.62
CA LEU A 72 -12.21 -13.63 10.69
C LEU A 72 -11.18 -13.15 9.64
N PRO A 73 -11.55 -13.06 8.35
CA PRO A 73 -10.65 -12.65 7.28
C PRO A 73 -10.27 -11.15 7.35
N ASN A 74 -11.20 -10.29 7.79
CA ASN A 74 -10.98 -8.85 7.97
C ASN A 74 -10.43 -8.57 9.37
N PHE A 75 -9.16 -8.94 9.60
CA PHE A 75 -8.54 -8.83 10.92
C PHE A 75 -8.21 -7.39 11.37
N GLU A 76 -8.16 -6.43 10.45
CA GLU A 76 -7.72 -5.05 10.74
C GLU A 76 -8.55 -4.35 11.82
N THR A 77 -9.86 -4.59 11.83
CA THR A 77 -10.79 -4.02 12.81
C THR A 77 -10.71 -4.72 14.16
N LEU A 78 -10.14 -5.93 14.21
CA LEU A 78 -10.13 -6.80 15.38
C LEU A 78 -8.75 -6.88 16.07
N ARG A 79 -7.73 -6.19 15.54
CA ARG A 79 -6.34 -6.25 16.05
C ARG A 79 -6.21 -5.92 17.54
N ASN A 80 -7.11 -5.08 18.05
CA ASN A 80 -7.09 -4.59 19.43
C ASN A 80 -7.59 -5.62 20.45
N LEU A 81 -8.17 -6.74 19.99
CA LEU A 81 -8.78 -7.76 20.83
C LEU A 81 -7.78 -8.87 21.20
N GLY A 82 -7.91 -9.39 22.42
CA GLY A 82 -7.14 -10.55 22.88
C GLY A 82 -7.65 -11.87 22.30
N ALA A 83 -6.83 -12.93 22.39
CA ALA A 83 -7.11 -14.26 21.85
C ALA A 83 -8.50 -14.81 22.21
N THR A 84 -8.93 -14.65 23.46
CA THR A 84 -10.23 -15.15 23.94
C THR A 84 -11.41 -14.43 23.30
N ALA A 85 -11.34 -13.10 23.18
CA ALA A 85 -12.39 -12.30 22.55
C ALA A 85 -12.48 -12.62 21.05
N LEU A 86 -11.33 -12.66 20.36
CA LEU A 86 -11.24 -13.08 18.97
C LEU A 86 -11.84 -14.47 18.75
N HIS A 87 -11.50 -15.44 19.61
CA HIS A 87 -12.04 -16.79 19.50
C HIS A 87 -13.54 -16.85 19.72
N LEU A 88 -14.07 -16.09 20.68
CA LEU A 88 -15.51 -16.02 20.93
C LEU A 88 -16.24 -15.47 19.70
N ILE A 89 -15.79 -14.36 19.13
CA ILE A 89 -16.36 -13.77 17.91
C ILE A 89 -16.29 -14.77 16.75
N ALA A 90 -15.14 -15.43 16.55
CA ALA A 90 -14.96 -16.49 15.52
C ALA A 90 -15.90 -17.69 15.71
N THR A 91 -16.50 -17.88 16.89
CA THR A 91 -17.43 -18.98 17.17
C THR A 91 -18.90 -18.58 17.08
N LEU A 92 -19.21 -17.30 16.90
CA LEU A 92 -20.57 -16.82 16.71
C LEU A 92 -21.08 -17.19 15.30
N PRO A 93 -22.41 -17.39 15.14
CA PRO A 93 -23.06 -17.40 13.82
C PRO A 93 -22.75 -16.15 13.01
N ASP A 94 -22.82 -16.23 11.69
CA ASP A 94 -22.36 -15.14 10.81
C ASP A 94 -23.11 -13.82 11.02
N ASP A 95 -24.42 -13.87 11.29
CA ASP A 95 -25.26 -12.73 11.63
C ASP A 95 -24.80 -12.03 12.91
N GLN A 96 -24.59 -12.79 13.98
CA GLN A 96 -24.11 -12.26 15.27
C GLN A 96 -22.64 -11.83 15.21
N LYS A 97 -21.81 -12.54 14.44
CA LYS A 97 -20.40 -12.22 14.20
C LYS A 97 -20.29 -10.85 13.51
N GLN A 98 -21.09 -10.62 12.47
CA GLN A 98 -21.13 -9.36 11.74
C GLN A 98 -21.58 -8.20 12.64
N GLU A 99 -22.61 -8.40 13.46
CA GLU A 99 -23.07 -7.41 14.43
C GLU A 99 -21.96 -6.99 15.42
N GLN A 100 -21.16 -7.94 15.90
CA GLN A 100 -20.01 -7.61 16.78
C GLN A 100 -18.93 -6.83 16.03
N ILE A 101 -18.66 -7.16 14.76
CA ILE A 101 -17.68 -6.43 13.94
C ILE A 101 -18.12 -4.98 13.73
N GLU A 102 -19.39 -4.75 13.40
CA GLU A 102 -19.95 -3.40 13.18
C GLU A 102 -19.89 -2.55 14.46
N ARG A 103 -20.18 -3.14 15.63
CA ARG A 103 -20.02 -2.45 16.92
C ARG A 103 -18.58 -2.03 17.16
N ILE A 104 -17.62 -2.89 16.85
CA ILE A 104 -16.18 -2.59 17.00
C ILE A 104 -15.75 -1.48 16.04
N GLU A 105 -16.25 -1.48 14.80
CA GLU A 105 -16.01 -0.42 13.82
C GLU A 105 -16.58 0.93 14.28
N GLN A 106 -17.69 0.92 15.03
CA GLN A 106 -18.28 2.12 15.65
C GLN A 106 -17.53 2.58 16.91
N GLY A 107 -16.46 1.90 17.31
CA GLY A 107 -15.60 2.26 18.44
C GLY A 107 -15.94 1.55 19.75
N ASP A 108 -16.84 0.56 19.74
CA ASP A 108 -17.11 -0.30 20.90
C ASP A 108 -15.96 -1.31 21.11
N SER A 109 -15.73 -1.72 22.36
CA SER A 109 -14.72 -2.73 22.70
C SER A 109 -15.36 -3.83 23.54
N PRO A 110 -15.95 -4.85 22.90
CA PRO A 110 -16.71 -5.87 23.62
C PRO A 110 -15.78 -6.66 24.54
N THR A 111 -16.20 -6.76 25.79
CA THR A 111 -15.49 -7.55 26.79
C THR A 111 -15.76 -9.04 26.59
N VAL A 112 -14.84 -9.87 27.07
CA VAL A 112 -15.00 -11.33 27.04
C VAL A 112 -16.31 -11.78 27.73
N ARG A 113 -16.72 -11.07 28.78
CA ARG A 113 -17.94 -11.38 29.53
C ARG A 113 -19.20 -11.10 28.72
N GLU A 114 -19.23 -9.99 27.98
CA GLU A 114 -20.35 -9.67 27.09
C GLU A 114 -20.47 -10.68 25.96
N LEU A 115 -19.35 -11.04 25.32
CA LEU A 115 -19.32 -12.06 24.27
C LEU A 115 -19.77 -13.44 24.78
N GLN A 116 -19.45 -13.79 26.03
CA GLN A 116 -19.94 -15.01 26.66
C GLN A 116 -21.45 -14.99 26.91
N GLU A 117 -22.00 -13.85 27.33
CA GLU A 117 -23.44 -13.72 27.55
C GLU A 117 -24.21 -13.79 26.22
N VAL A 118 -23.73 -13.12 25.16
CA VAL A 118 -24.30 -13.25 23.80
C VAL A 118 -24.35 -14.71 23.37
N ARG A 119 -23.24 -15.44 23.55
CA ARG A 119 -23.19 -16.87 23.21
C ARG A 119 -24.15 -17.71 24.06
N LYS A 120 -24.32 -17.38 25.34
CA LYS A 120 -25.25 -18.08 26.24
C LYS A 120 -26.70 -17.85 25.82
N GLN A 121 -27.08 -16.61 25.54
CA GLN A 121 -28.42 -16.26 25.06
C GLN A 121 -28.76 -16.97 23.75
N LEU A 122 -27.79 -17.02 22.83
CA LEU A 122 -27.96 -17.74 21.57
C LEU A 122 -28.16 -19.25 21.79
N ASN A 123 -27.43 -19.87 22.71
CA ASN A 123 -27.59 -21.28 23.01
C ASN A 123 -28.96 -21.59 23.65
N LEU A 124 -29.45 -20.72 24.53
CA LEU A 124 -30.78 -20.83 25.12
C LEU A 124 -31.87 -20.73 24.05
N SER A 125 -31.79 -19.71 23.19
CA SER A 125 -32.74 -19.53 22.08
C SER A 125 -32.76 -20.71 21.11
N LYS A 126 -31.60 -21.34 20.85
CA LYS A 126 -31.52 -22.57 20.04
C LYS A 126 -32.19 -23.76 20.73
N ALA A 127 -32.00 -23.92 22.04
CA ALA A 127 -32.63 -24.99 22.81
C ALA A 127 -34.16 -24.82 22.84
N ASP A 128 -34.65 -23.60 23.08
CA ASP A 128 -36.07 -23.30 23.11
C ASP A 128 -36.72 -23.55 21.74
N ASN A 129 -36.06 -23.15 20.64
CA ASN A 129 -36.56 -23.41 19.29
C ASN A 129 -36.60 -24.91 18.96
N GLU A 130 -35.63 -25.68 19.41
CA GLU A 130 -35.61 -27.13 19.23
C GLU A 130 -36.73 -27.81 20.03
N GLU A 131 -36.97 -27.39 21.27
CA GLU A 131 -38.08 -27.88 22.09
C GLU A 131 -39.44 -27.54 21.44
N LEU A 132 -39.59 -26.34 20.89
CA LEU A 132 -40.78 -25.94 20.15
C LEU A 132 -40.96 -26.76 18.86
N ARG A 133 -39.88 -27.06 18.14
CA ARG A 133 -39.91 -27.95 16.97
C ARG A 133 -40.39 -29.35 17.35
N GLN A 134 -39.83 -29.94 18.40
CA GLN A 134 -40.23 -31.26 18.88
C GLN A 134 -41.69 -31.29 19.33
N LYS A 135 -42.15 -30.24 20.03
CA LYS A 135 -43.58 -30.11 20.40
C LYS A 135 -44.48 -29.99 19.17
N ASN A 136 -44.08 -29.20 18.16
CA ASN A 136 -44.83 -29.07 16.91
C ASN A 136 -44.87 -30.39 16.13
N GLU A 137 -43.77 -31.14 16.10
CA GLU A 137 -43.70 -32.46 15.46
C GLU A 137 -44.59 -33.47 16.19
N GLN A 138 -44.54 -33.51 17.53
CA GLN A 138 -45.44 -34.34 18.34
C GLN A 138 -46.92 -33.95 18.17
N LEU A 139 -47.23 -32.66 18.06
CA LEU A 139 -48.59 -32.18 17.79
C LEU A 139 -49.05 -32.56 16.37
N ALA A 140 -48.17 -32.49 15.38
CA ALA A 140 -48.45 -32.94 14.02
C ALA A 140 -48.67 -34.46 13.96
N GLU A 141 -47.87 -35.25 14.67
CA GLU A 141 -48.04 -36.70 14.80
C GLU A 141 -49.33 -37.06 15.55
N GLN A 142 -49.67 -36.34 16.63
CA GLN A 142 -50.95 -36.54 17.33
C GLN A 142 -52.16 -36.11 16.48
N ALA A 143 -52.01 -35.07 15.65
CA ALA A 143 -53.04 -34.68 14.70
C ALA A 143 -53.22 -35.73 13.59
N LEU A 144 -52.14 -36.33 13.09
CA LEU A 144 -52.21 -37.45 12.14
C LEU A 144 -52.79 -38.74 12.77
N ALA A 145 -52.38 -39.07 13.99
CA ALA A 145 -52.83 -40.28 14.70
C ALA A 145 -54.31 -40.23 15.12
N LYS A 146 -54.89 -39.03 15.28
CA LYS A 146 -56.32 -38.83 15.58
C LYS A 146 -57.26 -39.09 14.39
N PHE A 147 -56.75 -39.44 13.21
CA PHE A 147 -57.57 -39.76 12.03
C PHE A 147 -57.74 -41.25 11.71
N GLU A 148 -57.41 -42.16 12.63
CA GLU A 148 -57.87 -43.56 12.56
C GLU A 148 -59.16 -43.78 13.37
N THR A 149 -60.24 -43.13 12.97
CA THR A 149 -61.59 -43.60 13.32
C THR A 149 -62.46 -43.58 12.07
N LYS A 150 -63.12 -44.71 11.82
CA LYS A 150 -64.14 -44.88 10.77
C LYS A 150 -65.16 -43.74 10.82
N ILE A 151 -65.03 -42.78 9.91
CA ILE A 151 -66.05 -41.78 9.63
C ILE A 151 -66.38 -41.91 8.14
N VAL A 152 -67.66 -42.12 7.84
CA VAL A 152 -68.19 -42.05 6.48
C VAL A 152 -68.02 -40.60 6.02
N THR A 153 -67.00 -40.33 5.20
CA THR A 153 -66.75 -39.01 4.61
C THR A 153 -67.67 -38.80 3.41
N LYS A 154 -68.61 -37.87 3.53
CA LYS A 154 -69.11 -37.15 2.36
C LYS A 154 -68.00 -36.15 2.02
N GLU A 155 -67.18 -36.45 1.02
CA GLU A 155 -66.24 -35.48 0.44
C GLU A 155 -67.05 -34.27 -0.05
N VAL A 156 -66.95 -33.16 0.67
CA VAL A 156 -67.27 -31.85 0.12
C VAL A 156 -65.95 -31.12 0.08
N ALA A 157 -65.42 -30.94 -1.13
CA ALA A 157 -64.26 -30.09 -1.34
C ALA A 157 -64.57 -28.72 -0.68
N PRO A 158 -63.67 -28.22 0.19
CA PRO A 158 -63.79 -26.85 0.70
C PRO A 158 -64.00 -25.89 -0.47
N GLN A 159 -64.91 -24.93 -0.32
CA GLN A 159 -65.36 -24.06 -1.40
C GLN A 159 -64.21 -23.26 -2.05
N ASP A 160 -63.07 -23.16 -1.36
CA ASP A 160 -61.84 -22.45 -1.67
C ASP A 160 -60.67 -23.36 -2.11
N TYR A 161 -60.88 -24.68 -2.24
CA TYR A 161 -59.82 -25.63 -2.59
C TYR A 161 -59.21 -25.36 -3.98
N ASP A 162 -60.04 -25.10 -4.98
CA ASP A 162 -59.57 -24.77 -6.34
C ASP A 162 -58.86 -23.42 -6.40
N SER A 163 -59.32 -22.44 -5.61
CA SER A 163 -58.65 -21.14 -5.42
C SER A 163 -57.27 -21.30 -4.78
N THR A 164 -57.14 -22.15 -3.77
CA THR A 164 -55.85 -22.42 -3.10
C THR A 164 -54.88 -23.15 -4.03
N LYS A 165 -55.38 -24.12 -4.81
CA LYS A 165 -54.58 -24.87 -5.79
C LYS A 165 -54.08 -23.98 -6.92
N SER A 166 -54.93 -23.10 -7.44
CA SER A 166 -54.53 -22.13 -8.47
C SER A 166 -53.52 -21.10 -7.94
N LEU A 167 -53.70 -20.61 -6.71
CA LEU A 167 -52.74 -19.71 -6.07
C LEU A 167 -51.36 -20.36 -5.89
N ASN A 168 -51.31 -21.61 -5.41
CA ASN A 168 -50.05 -22.34 -5.26
C ASN A 168 -49.34 -22.55 -6.60
N LYS A 169 -50.09 -22.81 -7.68
CA LYS A 169 -49.51 -22.91 -9.02
C LYS A 169 -48.88 -21.59 -9.46
N THR A 170 -49.57 -20.47 -9.27
CA THR A 170 -49.04 -19.13 -9.58
C THR A 170 -47.81 -18.78 -8.74
N LEU A 171 -47.79 -19.15 -7.46
CA LEU A 171 -46.63 -18.95 -6.59
C LEU A 171 -45.43 -19.79 -7.03
N MET A 172 -45.64 -21.03 -7.46
CA MET A 172 -44.59 -21.86 -8.04
C MET A 172 -44.00 -21.26 -9.32
N GLU A 173 -44.84 -20.75 -10.22
CA GLU A 173 -44.40 -20.08 -11.45
C GLU A 173 -43.58 -18.82 -11.13
N LYS A 174 -44.05 -17.96 -10.21
CA LYS A 174 -43.30 -16.78 -9.75
C LYS A 174 -41.97 -17.13 -9.10
N ASN A 175 -41.92 -18.17 -8.26
CA ASN A 175 -40.67 -18.61 -7.65
C ASN A 175 -39.65 -19.10 -8.69
N LYS A 176 -40.13 -19.71 -9.78
CA LYS A 176 -39.28 -20.13 -10.90
C LYS A 176 -38.74 -18.93 -11.67
N GLU A 177 -39.57 -17.91 -11.94
CA GLU A 177 -39.14 -16.65 -12.56
C GLU A 177 -38.10 -15.93 -11.69
N LEU A 178 -38.39 -15.75 -10.39
CA LEU A 178 -37.47 -15.13 -9.44
C LEU A 178 -36.12 -15.86 -9.39
N LYS A 179 -36.13 -17.19 -9.42
CA LYS A 179 -34.89 -17.98 -9.48
C LYS A 179 -34.08 -17.68 -10.75
N SER A 180 -34.74 -17.61 -11.89
CA SER A 180 -34.10 -17.27 -13.17
C SER A 180 -33.51 -15.86 -13.17
N ASP A 181 -34.23 -14.89 -12.58
CA ASP A 181 -33.74 -13.52 -12.46
C ASP A 181 -32.50 -13.44 -11.55
N LEU A 182 -32.49 -14.20 -10.46
CA LEU A 182 -31.38 -14.27 -9.52
C LEU A 182 -30.13 -14.84 -10.18
N GLU A 183 -30.26 -15.92 -10.97
CA GLU A 183 -29.19 -16.51 -11.76
C GLU A 183 -28.61 -15.50 -12.78
N SER A 184 -29.48 -14.76 -13.49
CA SER A 184 -29.07 -13.70 -14.42
C SER A 184 -28.35 -12.54 -13.73
N LEU A 185 -28.80 -12.16 -12.54
CA LEU A 185 -28.17 -11.10 -11.74
C LEU A 185 -26.78 -11.53 -11.25
N GLU A 186 -26.63 -12.78 -10.83
CA GLU A 186 -25.34 -13.35 -10.43
C GLU A 186 -24.33 -13.36 -11.59
N GLU A 187 -24.76 -13.74 -12.80
CA GLU A 187 -23.90 -13.69 -13.99
C GLU A 187 -23.45 -12.26 -14.31
N ARG A 188 -24.36 -11.29 -14.25
CA ARG A 188 -24.03 -9.87 -14.43
C ARG A 188 -23.03 -9.37 -13.39
N ASN A 189 -23.21 -9.75 -12.13
CA ASN A 189 -22.27 -9.38 -11.06
C ASN A 189 -20.88 -9.99 -11.29
N LYS A 190 -20.79 -11.27 -11.67
CA LYS A 190 -19.51 -11.91 -12.02
C LYS A 190 -18.83 -11.20 -13.19
N PHE A 191 -19.61 -10.81 -14.21
CA PHE A 191 -19.07 -10.07 -15.34
C PHE A 191 -18.54 -8.69 -14.92
N VAL A 192 -19.32 -7.92 -14.15
CA VAL A 192 -18.90 -6.60 -13.65
C VAL A 192 -17.66 -6.70 -12.77
N GLU A 193 -17.59 -7.69 -11.89
CA GLU A 193 -16.41 -7.93 -11.04
C GLU A 193 -15.17 -8.22 -11.91
N SER A 194 -15.30 -9.04 -12.95
CA SER A 194 -14.19 -9.33 -13.86
C SER A 194 -13.68 -8.08 -14.60
N GLN A 195 -14.59 -7.20 -15.02
CA GLN A 195 -14.26 -5.93 -15.66
C GLN A 195 -13.56 -5.00 -14.68
N TYR A 196 -14.07 -4.88 -13.46
CA TYR A 196 -13.46 -4.06 -12.41
C TYR A 196 -12.02 -4.50 -12.10
N GLN A 197 -11.79 -5.80 -11.97
CA GLN A 197 -10.45 -6.36 -11.75
C GLN A 197 -9.49 -6.09 -12.94
N SER A 198 -9.99 -6.13 -14.17
CA SER A 198 -9.17 -5.77 -15.33
C SER A 198 -8.79 -4.29 -15.35
N LEU A 199 -9.72 -3.40 -14.96
CA LEU A 199 -9.51 -1.96 -14.88
C LEU A 199 -8.49 -1.61 -13.79
N LEU A 200 -8.52 -2.28 -12.64
CA LEU A 200 -7.52 -2.09 -11.59
C LEU A 200 -6.11 -2.44 -12.09
N LYS A 201 -5.95 -3.57 -12.78
CA LYS A 201 -4.66 -3.97 -13.37
C LYS A 201 -4.17 -2.98 -14.43
N GLU A 202 -5.08 -2.41 -15.21
CA GLU A 202 -4.73 -1.38 -16.19
C GLU A 202 -4.28 -0.09 -15.49
N ARG A 203 -4.98 0.33 -14.42
CA ARG A 203 -4.60 1.49 -13.62
C ARG A 203 -3.20 1.34 -13.00
N GLU A 204 -2.89 0.17 -12.44
CA GLU A 204 -1.55 -0.11 -11.90
C GLU A 204 -0.45 0.04 -12.97
N LYS A 205 -0.72 -0.41 -14.20
CA LYS A 205 0.23 -0.24 -15.32
C LYS A 205 0.38 1.23 -15.70
N VAL A 206 -0.71 1.99 -15.74
CA VAL A 206 -0.68 3.43 -16.04
C VAL A 206 0.07 4.19 -14.96
N ASP A 207 -0.16 3.89 -13.68
CA ASP A 207 0.54 4.52 -12.55
C ASP A 207 2.05 4.20 -12.59
N ALA A 208 2.42 2.95 -12.88
CA ALA A 208 3.82 2.56 -13.07
C ALA A 208 4.48 3.29 -14.25
N ASN A 209 3.75 3.47 -15.35
CA ASN A 209 4.24 4.22 -16.51
C ASN A 209 4.37 5.72 -16.19
N SER A 210 3.41 6.30 -15.46
CA SER A 210 3.44 7.71 -15.06
C SER A 210 4.69 8.03 -14.24
N LYS A 211 5.04 7.18 -13.26
CA LYS A 211 6.28 7.31 -12.48
C LYS A 211 7.53 7.30 -13.36
N LYS A 212 7.59 6.40 -14.36
CA LYS A 212 8.72 6.38 -15.32
C LYS A 212 8.78 7.64 -16.17
N TYR A 213 7.63 8.23 -16.53
CA TYR A 213 7.58 9.49 -17.26
C TYR A 213 8.07 10.67 -16.40
N GLU A 214 7.73 10.70 -15.11
CA GLU A 214 8.23 11.69 -14.16
C GLU A 214 9.75 11.60 -14.01
N GLU A 215 10.28 10.39 -13.75
CA GLU A 215 11.73 10.14 -13.67
C GLU A 215 12.48 10.56 -14.95
N LEU A 216 11.92 10.23 -16.13
CA LEU A 216 12.50 10.62 -17.40
C LEU A 216 12.49 12.14 -17.60
N THR A 217 11.41 12.82 -17.16
CA THR A 217 11.29 14.28 -17.25
C THR A 217 12.33 14.98 -16.38
N GLU A 218 12.53 14.49 -15.15
CA GLU A 218 13.57 14.99 -14.25
C GLU A 218 14.98 14.78 -14.84
N ALA A 219 15.26 13.58 -15.37
CA ALA A 219 16.53 13.29 -16.01
C ALA A 219 16.81 14.19 -17.23
N ILE A 220 15.80 14.46 -18.05
CA ILE A 220 15.91 15.41 -19.19
C ILE A 220 16.20 16.83 -18.68
N GLN A 221 15.55 17.26 -17.60
CA GLN A 221 15.77 18.59 -17.03
C GLN A 221 17.19 18.74 -16.46
N GLN A 222 17.68 17.73 -15.75
CA GLN A 222 19.07 17.69 -15.26
C GLN A 222 20.07 17.71 -16.43
N SER A 223 19.84 16.88 -17.46
CA SER A 223 20.70 16.84 -18.65
C SER A 223 20.74 18.17 -19.39
N LYS A 224 19.60 18.87 -19.52
CA LYS A 224 19.55 20.24 -20.08
C LYS A 224 20.35 21.23 -19.25
N GLY A 225 20.26 21.16 -17.92
CA GLY A 225 21.07 21.99 -17.02
C GLY A 225 22.57 21.77 -17.25
N GLN A 226 23.01 20.51 -17.27
CA GLN A 226 24.41 20.15 -17.53
C GLN A 226 24.88 20.61 -18.93
N LEU A 227 24.04 20.46 -19.95
CA LEU A 227 24.36 20.94 -21.30
C LEU A 227 24.54 22.46 -21.35
N ASN A 228 23.68 23.22 -20.66
CA ASN A 228 23.82 24.67 -20.58
C ASN A 228 25.14 25.08 -19.89
N ASP A 229 25.53 24.38 -18.82
CA ASP A 229 26.79 24.64 -18.13
C ASP A 229 28.01 24.35 -19.03
N VAL A 230 27.97 23.25 -19.78
CA VAL A 230 29.02 22.90 -20.75
C VAL A 230 29.07 23.92 -21.89
N GLN A 231 27.91 24.35 -22.41
CA GLN A 231 27.84 25.39 -23.45
C GLN A 231 28.43 26.72 -22.95
N LYS A 232 28.12 27.12 -21.72
CA LYS A 232 28.69 28.32 -21.11
C LYS A 232 30.21 28.22 -21.00
N LYS A 233 30.72 27.11 -20.44
CA LYS A 233 32.17 26.87 -20.38
C LYS A 233 32.82 26.91 -21.76
N MET A 234 32.19 26.30 -22.78
CA MET A 234 32.69 26.30 -24.15
C MET A 234 32.71 27.72 -24.75
N SER A 235 31.72 28.56 -24.43
CA SER A 235 31.72 29.98 -24.81
C SER A 235 32.86 30.73 -24.14
N ASP A 236 33.02 30.59 -22.82
CA ASP A 236 34.11 31.23 -22.06
C ASP A 236 35.48 30.81 -22.61
N TYR A 237 35.67 29.52 -22.94
CA TYR A 237 36.89 29.02 -23.58
C TYR A 237 37.11 29.62 -24.96
N LYS A 238 36.05 29.77 -25.77
CA LYS A 238 36.13 30.38 -27.09
C LYS A 238 36.57 31.84 -26.99
N ASP A 239 35.99 32.60 -26.06
CA ASP A 239 36.31 34.01 -25.83
C ASP A 239 37.78 34.16 -25.39
N ILE A 240 38.25 33.30 -24.48
CA ILE A 240 39.67 33.26 -24.07
C ILE A 240 40.59 32.95 -25.26
N LEU A 241 40.25 31.94 -26.08
CA LEU A 241 41.06 31.57 -27.25
C LEU A 241 41.13 32.69 -28.28
N GLU A 242 40.05 33.45 -28.46
CA GLU A 242 40.02 34.62 -29.35
C GLU A 242 40.94 35.74 -28.86
N ILE A 243 40.95 36.00 -27.54
CA ILE A 243 41.89 36.93 -26.91
C ILE A 243 43.33 36.46 -27.10
N VAL A 244 43.62 35.18 -26.86
CA VAL A 244 44.97 34.61 -27.03
C VAL A 244 45.45 34.74 -28.48
N ARG A 245 44.59 34.42 -29.46
CA ARG A 245 44.91 34.58 -30.90
C ARG A 245 45.16 36.03 -31.28
N SER A 246 44.36 36.95 -30.75
CA SER A 246 44.54 38.39 -30.99
C SER A 246 45.85 38.90 -30.40
N GLY A 247 46.24 38.39 -29.22
CA GLY A 247 47.55 38.64 -28.61
C GLY A 247 48.71 38.12 -29.46
N ASP A 248 48.59 36.92 -30.01
CA ASP A 248 49.61 36.32 -30.89
C ASP A 248 49.78 37.11 -32.20
N ASP A 249 48.68 37.56 -32.80
CA ASP A 249 48.71 38.43 -33.98
C ASP A 249 49.34 39.80 -33.68
N LEU A 250 49.04 40.39 -32.52
CA LEU A 250 49.69 41.62 -32.06
C LEU A 250 51.20 41.42 -31.89
N LEU A 251 51.63 40.36 -31.20
CA LEU A 251 53.04 40.05 -31.02
C LEU A 251 53.75 39.84 -32.36
N THR A 252 53.11 39.16 -33.30
CA THR A 252 53.63 38.97 -34.65
C THR A 252 53.83 40.32 -35.36
N LYS A 253 52.84 41.21 -35.34
CA LYS A 253 52.94 42.56 -35.93
C LYS A 253 54.01 43.41 -35.26
N MET A 254 54.13 43.32 -33.94
CA MET A 254 55.11 44.08 -33.15
C MET A 254 56.53 43.52 -33.27
N SER A 255 56.71 42.22 -33.47
CA SER A 255 58.04 41.61 -33.66
C SER A 255 58.81 42.24 -34.83
N GLY A 256 58.09 42.68 -35.87
CA GLY A 256 58.67 43.42 -37.00
C GLY A 256 59.18 44.83 -36.67
N LEU A 257 58.78 45.42 -35.53
CA LEU A 257 59.32 46.70 -35.04
C LEU A 257 60.71 46.52 -34.42
N ILE A 258 60.97 45.40 -33.75
CA ILE A 258 62.25 45.09 -33.08
C ILE A 258 63.41 45.05 -34.09
N TYR A 259 63.12 44.68 -35.34
CA TYR A 259 64.11 44.61 -36.43
C TYR A 259 64.13 45.85 -37.33
N LYS A 260 63.30 46.87 -37.05
CA LYS A 260 63.40 48.17 -37.73
C LYS A 260 64.45 49.02 -37.04
N ASP A 261 65.20 49.78 -37.84
CA ASP A 261 66.29 50.65 -37.41
C ASP A 261 65.76 51.80 -36.52
N GLU A 262 65.56 51.51 -35.22
CA GLU A 262 64.84 52.37 -34.27
C GLU A 262 65.52 53.73 -34.03
N GLU A 263 66.84 53.82 -34.23
CA GLU A 263 67.60 55.08 -34.07
C GLU A 263 67.18 56.16 -35.07
N LYS A 264 66.77 55.78 -36.29
CA LYS A 264 66.33 56.75 -37.31
C LYS A 264 64.96 57.35 -37.04
N PHE A 265 64.05 56.61 -36.41
CA PHE A 265 62.69 57.09 -36.11
C PHE A 265 62.65 57.96 -34.85
N ARG A 266 63.41 57.59 -33.81
CA ARG A 266 63.49 58.36 -32.56
C ARG A 266 64.14 59.73 -32.73
N GLN A 267 65.06 59.89 -33.68
CA GLN A 267 65.69 61.17 -33.99
C GLN A 267 64.87 62.05 -34.95
N ALA A 268 63.95 61.46 -35.72
CA ALA A 268 63.17 62.15 -36.74
C ALA A 268 61.87 62.78 -36.20
N ASP A 269 61.23 62.18 -35.17
CA ASP A 269 60.00 62.72 -34.57
C ASP A 269 59.88 62.30 -33.09
N HIS A 270 59.90 63.29 -32.18
CA HIS A 270 59.79 63.08 -30.74
C HIS A 270 58.45 62.45 -30.34
N VAL A 271 57.37 62.71 -31.09
CA VAL A 271 56.03 62.18 -30.82
C VAL A 271 56.00 60.66 -31.01
N ILE A 272 56.68 60.14 -32.02
CA ILE A 272 56.74 58.69 -32.30
C ILE A 272 57.46 57.95 -31.16
N GLY A 273 58.53 58.54 -30.60
CA GLY A 273 59.23 57.98 -29.44
C GLY A 273 58.33 57.85 -28.21
N LEU A 274 57.57 58.90 -27.88
CA LEU A 274 56.64 58.91 -26.74
C LEU A 274 55.52 57.87 -26.89
N GLU A 275 55.00 57.67 -28.10
CA GLU A 275 53.99 56.63 -28.37
C GLU A 275 54.54 55.21 -28.20
N ILE A 276 55.79 54.96 -28.62
CA ILE A 276 56.47 53.68 -28.39
C ILE A 276 56.68 53.44 -26.89
N ASP A 277 57.18 54.44 -26.15
CA ASP A 277 57.38 54.33 -24.70
C ASP A 277 56.06 54.10 -23.95
N SER A 278 54.99 54.80 -24.35
CA SER A 278 53.63 54.60 -23.82
C SER A 278 53.13 53.17 -24.07
N LEU A 279 53.35 52.63 -25.27
CA LEU A 279 52.99 51.26 -25.62
C LEU A 279 53.76 50.22 -24.77
N VAL A 280 55.08 50.39 -24.63
CA VAL A 280 55.93 49.50 -23.82
C VAL A 280 55.48 49.51 -22.36
N ASN A 281 55.23 50.68 -21.77
CA ASN A 281 54.75 50.80 -20.39
C ASN A 281 53.39 50.10 -20.19
N ARG A 282 52.45 50.27 -21.13
CA ARG A 282 51.14 49.58 -21.09
C ARG A 282 51.29 48.07 -21.19
N MET A 283 52.18 47.57 -22.05
CA MET A 283 52.46 46.13 -22.15
C MET A 283 53.09 45.58 -20.88
N GLN A 284 54.01 46.33 -20.25
CA GLN A 284 54.66 45.89 -19.02
C GLN A 284 53.70 45.84 -17.84
N LEU A 285 52.78 46.80 -17.74
CA LEU A 285 51.66 46.74 -16.79
C LEU A 285 50.79 45.50 -17.04
N LEU A 286 50.35 45.29 -18.29
CA LEU A 286 49.55 44.12 -18.65
C LEU A 286 50.23 42.80 -18.31
N ILE A 287 51.53 42.66 -18.59
CA ILE A 287 52.31 41.47 -18.25
C ILE A 287 52.36 41.27 -16.74
N ASN A 288 52.59 42.33 -15.96
CA ASN A 288 52.62 42.25 -14.50
C ASN A 288 51.26 41.81 -13.94
N ASP A 289 50.15 42.36 -14.47
CA ASP A 289 48.80 42.00 -14.07
C ASP A 289 48.51 40.52 -14.40
N LEU A 290 48.88 40.05 -15.59
CA LEU A 290 48.75 38.65 -15.99
C LEU A 290 49.60 37.70 -15.13
N LEU A 291 50.81 38.12 -14.74
CA LEU A 291 51.67 37.35 -13.84
C LEU A 291 51.07 37.22 -12.44
N GLN A 292 50.44 38.29 -11.92
CA GLN A 292 49.71 38.25 -10.66
C GLN A 292 48.49 37.33 -10.74
N MET A 293 47.71 37.40 -11.82
CA MET A 293 46.60 36.47 -12.07
C MET A 293 47.06 35.01 -12.10
N ARG A 294 48.19 34.72 -12.77
CA ARG A 294 48.75 33.37 -12.84
C ARG A 294 49.26 32.88 -11.47
N GLY A 295 49.84 33.77 -10.66
CA GLY A 295 50.34 33.46 -9.32
C GLY A 295 49.24 33.24 -8.27
N ALA A 296 48.04 33.76 -8.49
CA ALA A 296 46.89 33.58 -7.59
C ALA A 296 46.18 32.22 -7.76
N ALA A 297 46.46 31.48 -8.84
CA ALA A 297 45.81 30.19 -9.13
C ALA A 297 46.50 29.02 -8.43
N THR A 298 46.38 28.93 -7.09
CA THR A 298 46.54 27.66 -6.38
C THR A 298 45.19 27.34 -5.73
N ILE A 299 44.63 26.17 -6.09
CA ILE A 299 43.41 25.54 -5.57
C ILE A 299 42.10 26.13 -6.12
N ILE A 300 41.59 25.52 -7.21
CA ILE A 300 40.24 24.92 -7.22
C ILE A 300 40.33 23.64 -8.07
N GLU A 301 40.87 22.58 -7.49
CA GLU A 301 40.57 21.22 -7.98
C GLU A 301 39.10 20.96 -7.69
N GLY A 302 38.38 20.47 -8.71
CA GLY A 302 36.99 20.07 -8.55
C GLY A 302 36.87 18.92 -7.55
N GLU A 303 36.26 19.19 -6.41
CA GLU A 303 35.62 18.14 -5.63
C GLU A 303 34.38 17.68 -6.40
N PHE A 304 34.51 16.53 -7.05
CA PHE A 304 33.37 15.68 -7.38
C PHE A 304 32.96 14.95 -6.11
N LYS A 305 31.78 15.28 -5.57
CA LYS A 305 30.95 14.40 -4.75
C LYS A 305 29.64 14.14 -5.48
#